data_AF-A0A0J8TVZ4-F1
#
_entry.id   AF-A0A0J8TVZ4-F1
#
_cell.length_a   1.000
_cell.length_b   1.000
_cell.length_c   1.000
_cell.angle_alpha   90.00
_cell.angle_beta   90.00
_cell.angle_gamma   90.00
#
_symmetry.space_group_name_H-M   'P 1'
#
loop_
_entity.id
_entity.type
_entity.pdbx_description
1 polymer ?
#
loop_
_entity_poly.entity_id
_entity_poly.type
_entity_poly.pdbx_seq_one_letter_code
_entity_poly.pdbx_strand_id
1 'polypeptide(L)' 'MSEDLTREVFHKQLAALNTQIGEKGALLEFDEGEDGVFRGVDESIMGPDFMRLYQGMTQTGYAHGWL' A
#
# COMPACT_ATOMS: atom_id res chain seq x y z
N MET A 1 -15.86 -15.40 -14.52
CA MET A 1 -14.46 -15.88 -14.61
C MET A 1 -13.41 -14.78 -14.65
N SER A 2 -13.79 -13.50 -14.79
CA SER A 2 -12.83 -12.39 -14.93
C SER A 2 -12.50 -11.66 -13.62
N GLU A 3 -13.44 -11.59 -12.67
CA GLU A 3 -13.26 -10.82 -11.42
C GLU A 3 -12.25 -11.46 -10.45
N ASP A 4 -12.19 -12.80 -10.41
CA ASP A 4 -11.27 -13.54 -9.54
C ASP A 4 -9.80 -13.34 -9.96
N LEU A 5 -9.53 -13.39 -11.27
CA LEU A 5 -8.19 -13.18 -11.82
C LEU A 5 -7.70 -11.74 -11.58
N THR A 6 -8.59 -10.75 -11.73
CA THR A 6 -8.27 -9.34 -11.46
C THR A 6 -7.94 -9.12 -9.99
N ARG A 7 -8.68 -9.76 -9.08
CA ARG A 7 -8.40 -9.72 -7.63
C ARG A 7 -7.06 -10.37 -7.30
N GLU A 8 -6.75 -11.54 -7.85
CA GLU A 8 -5.47 -12.22 -7.62
C GLU A 8 -4.26 -11.41 -8.12
N VAL A 9 -4.37 -10.81 -9.32
CA VAL A 9 -3.31 -9.96 -9.88
C VAL A 9 -3.12 -8.72 -9.01
N PHE A 10 -4.21 -8.10 -8.55
CA PHE A 10 -4.15 -6.95 -7.66
C PHE A 10 -3.44 -7.29 -6.34
N HIS A 11 -3.80 -8.39 -5.68
CA HIS A 11 -3.14 -8.79 -4.44
C HIS A 11 -1.64 -9.07 -4.62
N LYS A 12 -1.25 -9.70 -5.73
CA LYS A 12 0.17 -9.94 -6.04
C LYS A 12 0.93 -8.63 -6.25
N GLN A 13 0.34 -7.67 -6.97
CA GLN A 13 0.95 -6.36 -7.18
C GLN A 13 1.08 -5.58 -5.88
N LEU A 14 0.02 -5.55 -5.06
CA LEU A 14 0.03 -4.88 -3.76
C LEU A 14 1.06 -5.50 -2.81
N ALA A 15 1.15 -6.83 -2.77
CA ALA A 15 2.16 -7.54 -1.97
C ALA A 15 3.58 -7.18 -2.41
N ALA A 16 3.84 -7.10 -3.72
CA ALA A 16 5.16 -6.71 -4.24
C ALA A 16 5.52 -5.25 -3.89
N LEU A 17 4.53 -4.35 -3.85
CA LEU A 17 4.74 -2.96 -3.41
C LEU A 17 5.04 -2.88 -1.91
N ASN A 18 4.29 -3.60 -1.09
CA ASN A 18 4.51 -3.66 0.35
C ASN A 18 5.89 -4.25 0.71
N THR A 19 6.35 -5.28 -0.01
CA THR A 19 7.71 -5.80 0.14
C THR A 19 8.74 -4.72 -0.17
N GLN A 20 8.59 -3.97 -1.28
CA GLN A 20 9.52 -2.90 -1.63
C GLN A 20 9.54 -1.76 -0.60
N ILE A 21 8.38 -1.40 -0.03
CA ILE A 21 8.28 -0.41 1.04
C ILE A 21 9.06 -0.88 2.27
N GLY A 22 8.90 -2.15 2.66
CA GLY A 22 9.63 -2.75 3.77
C GLY A 22 11.13 -2.84 3.53
N GLU A 23 11.55 -3.32 2.35
CA GLU A 23 12.97 -3.44 1.98
C GLU A 23 13.69 -2.09 1.96
N LYS A 24 12.99 -1.02 1.57
CA LYS A 24 13.54 0.34 1.55
C LYS A 24 13.45 1.07 2.89
N GLY A 25 12.78 0.47 3.89
CA GLY A 25 12.53 1.14 5.17
C GLY A 25 11.64 2.38 5.03
N ALA A 26 10.76 2.40 4.02
CA ALA A 26 9.85 3.50 3.77
C ALA A 26 8.51 3.35 4.51
N LEU A 27 8.41 2.39 5.44
CA LEU A 27 7.22 2.19 6.24
C LEU A 27 7.18 3.25 7.35
N LEU A 28 6.10 4.05 7.37
CA LEU A 28 5.83 5.01 8.42
C LEU A 28 4.72 4.46 9.30
N GLU A 29 4.95 4.33 10.60
CA GLU A 29 3.93 3.95 11.56
C GLU A 29 3.50 5.21 12.31
N PHE A 30 2.21 5.54 12.19
CA PHE A 30 1.57 6.65 12.86
C PHE A 30 0.68 6.09 13.95
N ASP A 31 0.95 6.49 15.19
CA ASP A 31 0.13 6.13 16.33
C ASP A 31 -1.09 7.05 16.33
N GLU A 32 -2.22 6.58 15.80
CA GLU A 32 -3.49 7.35 15.78
C GLU A 32 -4.32 7.11 17.06
N GLY A 33 -3.66 6.92 18.20
CA GLY A 33 -4.31 6.83 19.50
C GLY A 33 -5.23 5.61 19.62
N GLU A 34 -6.44 5.80 20.15
CA GLU A 34 -7.37 4.70 20.54
C GLU A 34 -7.88 3.84 19.37
N ASP A 35 -7.74 4.31 18.12
CA ASP A 35 -8.29 3.66 16.91
C ASP A 35 -7.28 2.74 16.18
N GLY A 36 -6.03 2.67 16.64
CA GLY A 36 -5.01 1.75 16.14
C GLY A 36 -3.81 2.42 15.46
N VAL A 37 -2.87 1.57 15.02
CA VAL A 37 -1.65 2.02 14.31
C VAL A 37 -1.99 2.20 12.84
N PHE A 38 -1.92 3.43 12.35
CA PHE A 38 -2.01 3.70 10.93
C PHE A 38 -0.63 3.53 10.29
N ARG A 39 -0.55 2.80 9.18
CA ARG A 39 0.71 2.63 8.45
C ARG A 39 0.66 3.35 7.11
N GLY A 40 1.60 4.28 6.94
CA GLY A 40 1.80 5.01 5.69
C GLY A 40 3.14 4.67 5.03
N VAL A 41 3.38 5.34 3.91
CA VAL A 41 4.60 5.18 3.10
C VAL A 41 5.31 6.51 2.99
N ASP A 42 6.62 6.53 3.22
CA ASP A 42 7.46 7.72 3.08
C ASP A 42 7.73 8.02 1.60
N GLU A 43 7.17 9.13 1.12
CA GLU A 43 7.37 9.58 -0.27
C GLU A 43 8.81 10.00 -0.57
N SER A 44 9.56 10.47 0.44
CA SER A 44 10.94 10.92 0.26
C SER A 44 11.88 9.76 -0.03
N ILE A 45 11.55 8.55 0.44
CA ILE A 45 12.33 7.33 0.22
C ILE A 45 11.88 6.61 -1.07
N MET A 46 10.58 6.53 -1.31
CA MET A 46 10.03 5.80 -2.47
C MET A 46 9.98 6.63 -3.75
N GLY A 47 9.85 7.95 -3.62
CA GLY A 47 9.69 8.89 -4.71
C GLY A 47 8.23 9.09 -5.14
N PRO A 48 7.94 10.21 -5.83
CA PRO A 48 6.58 10.61 -6.19
C PRO A 48 5.93 9.68 -7.22
N ASP A 49 6.70 9.07 -8.12
CA ASP A 49 6.19 8.12 -9.11
C ASP A 49 5.65 6.83 -8.46
N PHE A 50 6.35 6.34 -7.44
CA PHE A 50 5.90 5.19 -6.66
C PHE A 50 4.61 5.52 -5.90
N MET A 51 4.58 6.67 -5.23
CA MET A 51 3.40 7.10 -4.47
C MET A 51 2.18 7.29 -5.35
N ARG A 52 2.34 7.80 -6.57
CA ARG A 52 1.23 7.92 -7.54
C ARG A 52 0.65 6.57 -7.94
N LEU A 53 1.51 5.57 -8.12
CA LEU A 53 1.10 4.21 -8.45
C LEU A 53 0.44 3.51 -7.25
N TYR A 54 1.03 3.67 -6.06
CA TYR A 54 0.52 3.12 -4.81
C TYR A 54 -0.83 3.73 -4.41
N GLN A 55 -0.98 5.05 -4.48
CA GLN A 55 -2.26 5.74 -4.25
C GLN A 55 -3.29 5.35 -5.30
N GLY A 56 -2.90 5.22 -6.57
CA GLY A 56 -3.81 4.74 -7.63
C GLY A 56 -4.41 3.36 -7.34
N MET A 57 -3.64 2.47 -6.70
CA MET A 57 -4.10 1.13 -6.29
C MET A 57 -4.88 1.13 -4.97
N THR A 58 -4.54 1.99 -4.03
CA THR A 58 -5.13 1.99 -2.68
C THR A 58 -6.39 2.86 -2.57
N GLN A 59 -6.51 3.90 -3.40
CA GLN A 59 -7.66 4.81 -3.43
C GLN A 59 -8.91 4.19 -4.08
N THR A 60 -8.76 3.16 -4.92
CA THR A 60 -9.86 2.40 -5.51
C THR A 60 -10.38 1.30 -4.56
N GLY A 61 -10.93 1.71 -3.40
CA GLY A 61 -11.87 0.92 -2.58
C GLY A 61 -11.44 -0.44 -2.01
N TYR A 62 -10.25 -0.96 -2.35
CA TYR A 62 -9.77 -2.28 -1.94
C TYR A 62 -8.68 -2.26 -0.86
N ALA A 63 -8.16 -1.08 -0.50
CA ALA A 63 -7.11 -0.94 0.51
C ALA A 63 -7.56 -0.22 1.79
N HIS A 64 -8.86 0.02 1.98
CA HIS A 64 -9.40 0.35 3.30
C HIS A 64 -9.24 -0.89 4.19
N GLY A 65 -8.15 -0.96 4.95
CA GLY A 65 -7.86 -2.07 5.87
C GLY A 65 -6.69 -2.98 5.48
N TRP A 66 -5.89 -2.61 4.46
CA TRP A 66 -4.60 -3.27 4.21
C TRP A 66 -3.45 -2.29 4.35
N LEU A 67 -3.26 -1.84 5.59
CA LEU A 67 -1.98 -1.66 6.26
C LEU A 67 -2.21 -1.33 7.75
#